data_AF-A0A372QS54-F1
#
_entry.id   AF-A0A372QS54-F1
#
_cell.length_a   1.000
_cell.length_b   1.000
_cell.length_c   1.000
_cell.angle_alpha   90.00
_cell.angle_beta   90.00
_cell.angle_gamma   90.00
#
_symmetry.space_group_name_H-M   'P 1'
#
loop_
_entity.id
_entity.type
_entity.pdbx_description
1 polymer ?
#
loop_
_entity_poly.entity_id
_entity_poly.type
_entity_poly.pdbx_seq_one_letter_code
_entity_poly.pdbx_strand_id
1 'polypeptide(L)'
;MNEYPNSDWLWWIDSNLFISNPSISLTSTILHDITLSPEYDNKEIIIGNDCFGINTASFLIHNSHWSRKFLKTIYNPRLFKDFKYEETVMQVLIDFEDIEVGSRILFVPLRTLNSLPLNSSCGNDYRYKWHKGDFVVNLAGCEVQKDCEKRFKEVMDCLK
;
A
#
# COMPACT_ATOMS: atom_id res chain seq x y z
N MET A 1 15.17 7.32 1.88
CA MET A 1 16.21 6.33 1.48
C MET A 1 17.66 6.81 1.68
N ASN A 2 17.97 8.12 1.67
CA ASN A 2 19.35 8.58 1.95
C ASN A 2 19.68 8.64 3.45
N GLU A 3 18.68 9.01 4.27
CA GLU A 3 18.83 9.13 5.73
C GLU A 3 19.03 7.78 6.42
N TYR A 4 18.31 6.75 5.95
CA TYR A 4 18.43 5.37 6.43
C TYR A 4 18.90 4.47 5.29
N PRO A 5 20.21 4.49 4.95
CA PRO A 5 20.73 3.76 3.80
C PRO A 5 20.75 2.24 4.01
N ASN A 6 20.77 1.78 5.26
CA ASN A 6 20.84 0.35 5.62
C ASN A 6 19.46 -0.30 5.81
N SER A 7 18.37 0.45 5.64
CA SER A 7 17.02 -0.14 5.68
C SER A 7 16.78 -0.94 4.41
N ASP A 8 16.39 -2.21 4.53
CA ASP A 8 16.07 -3.04 3.36
C ASP A 8 14.77 -2.57 2.72
N TRP A 9 13.70 -2.46 3.50
CA TRP A 9 12.39 -2.03 3.05
C TRP A 9 11.96 -0.75 3.76
N LEU A 10 11.31 0.14 3.02
CA LEU A 10 10.58 1.27 3.58
C LEU A 10 9.10 1.01 3.39
N TRP A 11 8.34 1.22 4.46
CA TRP A 11 6.90 1.13 4.42
C TRP A 11 6.31 2.55 4.36
N TRP A 12 5.67 2.88 3.24
CA TRP A 12 4.87 4.09 3.11
C TRP A 12 3.46 3.82 3.64
N ILE A 13 2.93 4.74 4.46
CA ILE A 13 1.57 4.69 4.99
C ILE A 13 0.98 6.11 5.03
N ASP A 14 -0.29 6.23 4.65
CA ASP A 14 -1.05 7.47 4.83
C ASP A 14 -1.32 7.75 6.31
N SER A 15 -1.52 9.04 6.65
CA SER A 15 -1.73 9.48 8.03
C SER A 15 -3.06 9.02 8.66
N ASN A 16 -4.00 8.56 7.84
CA ASN A 16 -5.31 8.04 8.27
C ASN A 16 -5.33 6.51 8.37
N LEU A 17 -4.17 5.85 8.26
CA LEU A 17 -3.99 4.43 8.46
C LEU A 17 -3.63 4.11 9.92
N PHE A 18 -4.22 3.05 10.45
CA PHE A 18 -4.04 2.62 11.83
C PHE A 18 -3.70 1.13 11.91
N ILE A 19 -2.78 0.76 12.81
CA ILE A 19 -2.44 -0.64 13.12
C ILE A 19 -3.52 -1.21 14.04
N SER A 20 -4.45 -1.99 13.48
CA SER A 20 -5.58 -2.59 14.21
C SER A 20 -5.23 -3.87 14.95
N ASN A 21 -4.15 -4.56 14.56
CA ASN A 21 -3.72 -5.80 15.21
C ASN A 21 -2.20 -5.81 15.47
N PRO A 22 -1.74 -5.21 16.58
CA PRO A 22 -0.31 -5.13 16.89
C PRO A 22 0.29 -6.49 17.33
N SER A 23 -0.51 -7.53 17.52
CA SER A 23 -0.04 -8.85 17.93
C SER A 23 0.55 -9.66 16.78
N ILE A 24 0.35 -9.21 15.53
CA ILE A 24 0.92 -9.84 14.33
C ILE A 24 2.13 -9.03 13.88
N SER A 25 3.22 -9.71 13.51
CA SER A 25 4.37 -9.04 12.90
C SER A 25 4.19 -8.97 11.39
N LEU A 26 4.20 -7.73 10.86
CA LEU A 26 4.27 -7.44 9.43
C LEU A 26 5.40 -8.25 8.76
N THR A 27 6.54 -8.34 9.45
CA THR A 27 7.70 -9.06 8.95
C THR A 27 7.44 -10.55 8.86
N SER A 28 6.82 -11.18 9.87
CA SER A 28 6.54 -12.62 9.84
C SER A 28 5.43 -13.01 8.88
N THR A 29 4.52 -12.09 8.57
CA THR A 29 3.31 -12.40 7.79
C THR A 29 3.41 -12.00 6.33
N ILE A 30 4.10 -10.89 6.02
CA ILE A 30 4.21 -10.37 4.66
C ILE A 30 5.64 -10.53 4.17
N LEU A 31 6.62 -10.00 4.91
CA LEU A 31 8.00 -10.01 4.43
C LEU A 31 8.66 -11.38 4.52
N HIS A 32 8.23 -12.26 5.41
CA HIS A 32 8.84 -13.59 5.57
C HIS A 32 8.63 -14.44 4.32
N ASP A 33 7.39 -14.52 3.84
CA ASP A 33 7.06 -15.27 2.63
C ASP A 33 7.74 -14.66 1.39
N ILE A 34 7.92 -13.34 1.38
CA ILE A 34 8.57 -12.62 0.28
C ILE A 34 10.08 -12.80 0.27
N THR A 35 10.72 -12.67 1.44
CA THR A 35 12.18 -12.77 1.57
C THR A 35 12.71 -14.19 1.46
N LEU A 36 11.86 -15.19 1.65
CA LEU A 36 12.27 -16.60 1.59
C LEU A 36 11.91 -17.30 0.27
N SER A 37 11.06 -16.69 -0.56
CA SER A 37 10.66 -17.27 -1.84
C SER A 37 11.54 -16.74 -2.97
N PRO A 38 12.31 -17.61 -3.67
CA PRO A 38 13.09 -17.21 -4.84
C PRO A 38 12.26 -16.59 -5.97
N GLU A 39 10.96 -16.85 -6.00
CA GLU A 39 10.03 -16.23 -6.94
C GLU A 39 9.92 -14.70 -6.75
N TYR A 40 10.18 -14.22 -5.54
CA TYR A 40 10.01 -12.82 -5.16
C TYR A 40 11.32 -12.05 -4.97
N ASP A 41 12.47 -12.69 -5.22
CA ASP A 41 13.81 -12.07 -5.07
C ASP A 41 14.00 -10.80 -5.90
N ASN A 42 13.30 -10.68 -7.03
CA ASN A 42 13.43 -9.54 -7.94
C ASN A 42 12.36 -8.44 -7.71
N LYS A 43 11.51 -8.60 -6.69
CA LYS A 43 10.40 -7.69 -6.38
C LYS A 43 10.91 -6.52 -5.56
N GLU A 44 10.52 -5.32 -5.99
CA GLU A 44 11.00 -4.04 -5.45
C GLU A 44 9.87 -3.27 -4.77
N ILE A 45 8.60 -3.56 -5.09
CA ILE A 45 7.41 -2.94 -4.51
C ILE A 45 6.38 -4.01 -4.16
N ILE A 46 5.75 -3.87 -3.00
CA ILE A 46 4.63 -4.70 -2.56
C ILE A 46 3.44 -3.78 -2.32
N ILE A 47 2.37 -3.96 -3.09
CA ILE A 47 1.21 -3.07 -3.09
C ILE A 47 -0.07 -3.86 -3.30
N GLY A 48 -1.18 -3.34 -2.76
CA GLY A 48 -2.51 -3.90 -2.96
C GLY A 48 -3.32 -3.10 -3.96
N ASN A 49 -4.30 -3.76 -4.58
CA ASN A 49 -5.26 -3.14 -5.48
C ASN A 49 -6.67 -3.18 -4.88
N ASP A 50 -7.44 -2.14 -5.14
CA ASP A 50 -8.87 -2.10 -4.83
C ASP A 50 -9.72 -2.09 -6.13
N CYS A 51 -10.95 -1.61 -6.04
CA CYS A 51 -11.86 -1.54 -7.18
C CYS A 51 -11.50 -0.46 -8.22
N PHE A 52 -10.52 0.42 -7.93
CA PHE A 52 -10.05 1.50 -8.81
C PHE A 52 -8.66 1.28 -9.39
N GLY A 53 -7.95 0.20 -9.01
CA GLY A 53 -6.59 -0.08 -9.44
C GLY A 53 -5.66 -0.23 -8.25
N ILE A 54 -4.39 0.15 -8.41
CA ILE A 54 -3.44 0.19 -7.29
C ILE A 54 -3.93 1.17 -6.21
N ASN A 55 -3.66 0.86 -4.96
CA ASN A 55 -3.95 1.76 -3.85
C ASN A 55 -2.64 2.13 -3.13
N THR A 56 -2.23 3.39 -3.26
CA THR A 56 -0.94 3.87 -2.77
C THR A 56 -0.95 4.35 -1.33
N ALA A 57 -2.08 4.24 -0.63
CA ALA A 57 -2.19 4.64 0.77
C ALA A 57 -1.35 3.76 1.72
N SER A 58 -0.94 2.57 1.28
CA SER A 58 0.03 1.74 2.00
C SER A 58 0.71 0.75 1.07
N PHE A 59 2.03 0.85 0.99
CA PHE A 59 2.87 -0.05 0.20
C PHE A 59 4.29 -0.13 0.76
N LEU A 60 4.97 -1.23 0.51
CA LEU A 60 6.38 -1.38 0.82
C LEU A 60 7.22 -1.18 -0.44
N ILE A 61 8.36 -0.51 -0.29
CA ILE A 61 9.33 -0.29 -1.35
C ILE A 61 10.74 -0.64 -0.86
N HIS A 62 11.40 -1.50 -1.61
CA HIS A 62 12.76 -1.95 -1.32
C HIS A 62 13.76 -0.81 -1.58
N ASN A 63 14.76 -0.67 -0.73
CA ASN A 63 15.79 0.36 -0.82
C ASN A 63 16.87 -0.03 -1.83
N SER A 64 16.50 -0.05 -3.10
CA SER A 64 17.40 -0.42 -4.19
C SER A 64 17.71 0.75 -5.13
N HIS A 65 18.68 0.54 -6.01
CA HIS A 65 18.93 1.48 -7.11
C HIS A 65 17.69 1.61 -8.03
N TRP A 66 17.00 0.50 -8.28
CA TRP A 66 15.80 0.48 -9.11
C TRP A 66 14.70 1.34 -8.50
N SER A 67 14.39 1.16 -7.22
CA SER A 67 13.34 1.92 -6.52
C SER A 67 13.63 3.42 -6.50
N ARG A 68 14.91 3.81 -6.35
CA ARG A 68 15.32 5.22 -6.41
C ARG A 68 15.14 5.81 -7.81
N LYS A 69 15.42 5.04 -8.87
CA LYS A 69 15.16 5.45 -10.26
C LYS A 69 13.65 5.56 -10.50
N PHE A 70 12.88 4.59 -10.05
CA PHE A 70 11.42 4.56 -10.17
C PHE A 70 10.77 5.77 -9.50
N LEU A 71 11.12 6.08 -8.25
CA LEU A 71 10.64 7.28 -7.55
C LEU A 71 11.04 8.57 -8.30
N LYS A 72 12.28 8.68 -8.80
CA LYS A 72 12.69 9.84 -9.61
C LYS A 72 11.85 9.98 -10.88
N THR A 73 11.42 8.88 -11.49
CA THR A 73 10.54 8.88 -12.64
C THR A 73 9.16 9.39 -12.26
N ILE A 74 8.53 8.84 -11.21
CA ILE A 74 7.19 9.26 -10.73
C ILE A 74 7.15 10.78 -10.51
N TYR A 75 8.14 11.31 -9.80
CA TYR A 75 8.21 12.74 -9.46
C TYR A 75 8.86 13.59 -10.56
N ASN A 76 8.99 13.08 -11.80
CA ASN A 76 9.57 13.86 -12.90
C ASN A 76 8.51 14.80 -13.51
N PRO A 77 8.58 16.12 -13.27
CA PRO A 77 7.57 17.05 -13.74
C PRO A 77 7.57 17.22 -15.26
N ARG A 78 8.60 16.76 -15.99
CA ARG A 78 8.61 16.83 -17.46
C ARG A 78 7.81 15.70 -18.10
N LEU A 79 7.84 14.52 -17.49
CA LEU A 79 7.16 13.33 -18.00
C LEU A 79 5.68 13.34 -17.61
N PHE A 80 5.38 13.77 -16.38
CA PHE A 80 4.05 13.62 -15.80
C PHE A 80 3.38 14.95 -15.44
N LYS A 81 3.70 16.02 -16.16
CA LYS A 81 3.14 17.37 -15.93
C LYS A 81 1.60 17.42 -15.92
N ASP A 82 0.97 16.51 -16.66
CA ASP A 82 -0.48 16.47 -16.87
C ASP A 82 -1.19 15.55 -15.85
N PHE A 83 -0.42 14.79 -15.05
CA PHE A 83 -0.97 13.95 -13.99
C PHE A 83 -0.99 14.69 -12.66
N LYS A 84 -2.11 14.57 -11.95
CA LYS A 84 -2.33 15.30 -10.69
C LYS A 84 -1.80 14.55 -9.47
N TYR A 85 -1.74 13.22 -9.52
CA TYR A 85 -1.45 12.37 -8.36
C TYR A 85 -0.43 11.29 -8.71
N GLU A 86 0.45 10.99 -7.76
CA GLU A 86 1.51 9.98 -7.87
C GLU A 86 0.93 8.59 -8.14
N GLU A 87 -0.21 8.26 -7.54
CA GLU A 87 -0.94 7.01 -7.79
C GLU A 87 -1.26 6.80 -9.26
N THR A 88 -1.72 7.85 -9.96
CA THR A 88 -2.05 7.77 -11.38
C THR A 88 -0.80 7.55 -12.22
N VAL A 89 0.30 8.23 -11.87
CA VAL A 89 1.59 8.05 -12.56
C VAL A 89 2.12 6.64 -12.36
N MET A 90 2.05 6.11 -11.14
CA MET A 90 2.43 4.74 -10.83
C MET A 90 1.60 3.74 -11.63
N GLN A 91 0.28 3.88 -11.66
CA GLN A 91 -0.60 2.99 -12.43
C GLN A 91 -0.25 3.00 -13.92
N VAL A 92 -0.02 4.17 -14.53
CA VAL A 92 0.39 4.28 -15.93
C VAL A 92 1.72 3.59 -16.20
N LEU A 93 2.72 3.77 -15.33
CA LEU A 93 4.01 3.08 -15.48
C LEU A 93 3.85 1.56 -15.39
N ILE A 94 2.96 1.07 -14.53
CA ILE A 94 2.68 -0.36 -14.39
C ILE A 94 2.01 -0.90 -15.66
N ASP A 95 1.00 -0.20 -16.16
CA ASP A 95 0.18 -0.67 -17.27
C ASP A 95 0.94 -0.66 -18.61
N PHE A 96 1.85 0.31 -18.80
CA PHE A 96 2.52 0.52 -20.09
C PHE A 96 3.98 0.07 -20.13
N GLU A 97 4.64 -0.11 -18.97
CA GLU A 97 6.04 -0.56 -18.88
C GLU A 97 6.13 -1.92 -18.15
N ASP A 98 5.17 -2.83 -18.39
CA ASP A 98 5.01 -4.09 -17.63
C ASP A 98 6.30 -4.91 -17.48
N ILE A 99 7.14 -4.98 -18.53
CA ILE A 99 8.42 -5.72 -18.46
C ILE A 99 9.43 -5.05 -17.52
N GLU A 100 9.58 -3.72 -17.52
CA GLU A 100 10.57 -3.01 -16.69
C GLU A 100 10.03 -2.67 -15.29
N VAL A 101 8.72 -2.42 -15.18
CA VAL A 101 8.03 -1.96 -13.97
C VAL A 101 7.13 -3.04 -13.39
N GLY A 102 6.14 -3.52 -14.13
CA GLY A 102 5.17 -4.52 -13.62
C GLY A 102 5.84 -5.79 -13.08
N SER A 103 6.89 -6.28 -13.76
CA SER A 103 7.68 -7.44 -13.33
C SER A 103 8.36 -7.28 -11.98
N ARG A 104 8.59 -6.04 -11.53
CA ARG A 104 9.20 -5.68 -10.24
C ARG A 104 8.18 -5.50 -9.12
N ILE A 105 6.89 -5.60 -9.42
CA ILE A 105 5.84 -5.41 -8.42
C ILE A 105 5.29 -6.76 -7.99
N LEU A 106 5.03 -6.87 -6.69
CA LEU A 106 4.26 -7.94 -6.11
C LEU A 106 2.90 -7.38 -5.68
N PHE A 107 1.85 -7.87 -6.32
CA PHE A 107 0.48 -7.56 -5.93
C PHE A 107 0.02 -8.52 -4.83
N VAL A 108 -0.44 -7.96 -3.72
CA VAL A 108 -1.02 -8.72 -2.61
C VAL A 108 -2.50 -8.36 -2.44
N PRO A 109 -3.31 -9.20 -1.78
CA PRO A 109 -4.64 -8.79 -1.36
C PRO A 109 -4.55 -7.46 -0.59
N LEU A 110 -5.41 -6.50 -0.91
CA LEU A 110 -5.35 -5.16 -0.30
C LEU A 110 -5.35 -5.21 1.23
N ARG A 111 -6.18 -6.08 1.82
CA ARG A 111 -6.33 -6.26 3.27
C ARG A 111 -5.04 -6.66 3.99
N THR A 112 -4.07 -7.21 3.28
CA THR A 112 -2.78 -7.62 3.85
C THR A 112 -2.05 -6.42 4.45
N LEU A 113 -2.16 -5.24 3.81
CA LEU A 113 -1.43 -4.04 4.21
C LEU A 113 -2.23 -2.73 4.07
N ASN A 114 -3.51 -2.76 3.71
CA ASN A 114 -4.32 -1.56 3.47
C ASN A 114 -5.84 -1.82 3.47
N SER A 115 -6.37 -2.53 4.46
CA SER A 115 -7.82 -2.83 4.45
C SER A 115 -8.68 -1.56 4.55
N LEU A 116 -9.77 -1.51 3.77
CA LEU A 116 -10.66 -0.36 3.65
C LEU A 116 -11.74 -0.36 4.74
N PRO A 117 -12.36 0.79 5.06
CA PRO A 117 -13.42 0.83 6.06
C PRO A 117 -14.70 0.17 5.52
N LEU A 118 -15.63 -0.19 6.42
CA LEU A 118 -16.90 -0.84 6.06
C LEU A 118 -17.70 -0.04 5.02
N ASN A 119 -17.63 1.29 5.07
CA ASN A 119 -18.30 2.19 4.13
C ASN A 119 -17.29 2.86 3.19
N SER A 120 -16.55 2.04 2.44
CA SER A 120 -15.61 2.52 1.42
C SER A 120 -16.30 2.78 0.07
N SER A 121 -15.62 3.51 -0.82
CA SER A 121 -16.06 3.69 -2.21
C SER A 121 -16.14 2.37 -3.00
N CYS A 122 -15.44 1.32 -2.57
CA CYS A 122 -15.56 -0.02 -3.12
C CYS A 122 -16.73 -0.83 -2.50
N GLY A 123 -17.60 -0.15 -1.75
CA GLY A 123 -18.71 -0.77 -1.04
C GLY A 123 -18.25 -1.71 0.08
N ASN A 124 -19.09 -2.72 0.34
CA ASN A 124 -18.89 -3.74 1.38
C ASN A 124 -18.20 -5.02 0.86
N ASP A 125 -17.38 -4.89 -0.19
CA ASP A 125 -16.65 -6.02 -0.78
C ASP A 125 -15.68 -6.64 0.24
N TYR A 126 -15.87 -7.93 0.49
CA TYR A 126 -15.09 -8.72 1.47
C TYR A 126 -13.59 -8.79 1.13
N ARG A 127 -13.22 -8.56 -0.13
CA ARG A 127 -11.82 -8.57 -0.58
C ARG A 127 -11.03 -7.36 -0.10
N TYR A 128 -11.70 -6.23 0.12
CA TYR A 128 -11.04 -4.96 0.43
C TYR A 128 -11.35 -4.47 1.84
N LYS A 129 -12.57 -4.72 2.34
CA LYS A 129 -12.98 -4.22 3.66
C LYS A 129 -12.18 -4.85 4.80
N TRP A 130 -12.04 -4.12 5.88
CA TRP A 130 -11.42 -4.57 7.12
C TRP A 130 -12.23 -5.68 7.79
N HIS A 131 -11.50 -6.64 8.37
CA HIS A 131 -12.03 -7.69 9.23
C HIS A 131 -11.23 -7.80 10.52
N LYS A 132 -11.86 -8.33 11.57
CA LYS A 132 -11.17 -8.65 12.81
C LYS A 132 -9.99 -9.59 12.52
N GLY A 133 -8.80 -9.15 12.91
CA GLY A 133 -7.55 -9.85 12.66
C GLY A 133 -6.65 -9.20 11.60
N ASP A 134 -7.20 -8.35 10.73
CA ASP A 134 -6.41 -7.61 9.74
C ASP A 134 -5.40 -6.70 10.45
N PHE A 135 -4.18 -6.62 9.90
CA PHE A 135 -3.05 -5.94 10.52
C PHE A 135 -3.26 -4.43 10.62
N VAL A 136 -3.77 -3.83 9.54
CA VAL A 136 -4.01 -2.40 9.42
C VAL A 136 -5.37 -2.10 8.82
N VAL A 137 -5.93 -0.96 9.22
CA VAL A 137 -7.12 -0.36 8.64
C VAL A 137 -6.80 1.04 8.13
N ASN A 138 -7.21 1.33 6.91
CA ASN A 138 -7.18 2.67 6.34
C ASN A 138 -8.56 3.31 6.53
N LEU A 139 -8.61 4.50 7.14
CA LEU A 139 -9.86 5.25 7.31
C LEU A 139 -10.17 6.12 6.08
N ALA A 140 -9.90 5.62 4.88
CA ALA A 140 -9.98 6.35 3.62
C ALA A 140 -11.28 7.15 3.46
N GLY A 141 -11.13 8.43 3.10
CA GLY A 141 -12.25 9.37 2.91
C GLY A 141 -12.77 10.04 4.18
N CYS A 142 -12.42 9.54 5.37
CA CYS A 142 -13.04 10.00 6.61
C CYS A 142 -12.83 11.50 6.90
N GLU A 143 -11.75 12.09 6.40
CA GLU A 143 -11.47 13.53 6.53
C GLU A 143 -12.47 14.37 5.74
N VAL A 144 -12.84 13.89 4.54
CA VAL A 144 -13.84 14.52 3.68
C VAL A 144 -15.22 14.42 4.31
N GLN A 145 -15.56 13.26 4.87
CA GLN A 145 -16.85 13.04 5.55
C GLN A 145 -16.89 13.56 6.99
N LYS A 146 -15.74 13.97 7.54
CA LYS A 146 -15.55 14.41 8.94
C LYS A 146 -16.02 13.37 9.97
N ASP A 147 -15.75 12.10 9.70
CA ASP A 147 -16.23 10.96 10.51
C ASP A 147 -15.10 10.02 10.98
N CYS A 148 -13.83 10.45 10.92
CA CYS A 148 -12.67 9.61 11.30
C CYS A 148 -12.78 9.02 12.71
N GLU A 149 -13.18 9.84 13.69
CA GLU A 149 -13.35 9.37 15.08
C GLU A 149 -14.44 8.29 15.19
N LYS A 150 -15.53 8.43 14.43
CA LYS A 150 -16.60 7.44 14.40
C LYS A 150 -16.10 6.12 13.81
N ARG A 151 -15.43 6.15 12.65
CA ARG A 151 -14.89 4.94 12.02
C ARG A 151 -13.84 4.25 12.88
N PHE A 152 -12.99 5.04 13.51
CA PHE A 152 -12.01 4.52 14.46
C PHE A 152 -12.70 3.79 15.62
N LYS A 153 -13.74 4.39 16.22
CA LYS A 153 -14.54 3.73 17.28
C LYS A 153 -15.19 2.43 16.81
N GLU A 154 -15.75 2.40 15.59
CA GLU A 154 -16.33 1.19 15.01
C GLU A 154 -15.31 0.05 14.94
N VAL A 155 -14.08 0.32 14.48
CA VAL A 155 -13.00 -0.67 14.46
C VAL A 155 -12.62 -1.10 15.88
N MET A 156 -12.44 -0.16 16.79
CA MET A 156 -12.06 -0.45 18.18
C MET A 156 -13.11 -1.25 18.93
N ASP A 157 -14.40 -1.04 18.66
CA ASP A 157 -15.48 -1.82 19.25
C ASP A 157 -15.49 -3.27 18.76
N CYS A 158 -15.08 -3.52 17.50
CA CYS A 158 -14.90 -4.89 16.99
C CYS A 158 -13.68 -5.62 17.58
N LEU A 159 -12.69 -4.88 18.10
CA LEU A 159 -11.49 -5.45 18.72
C LEU A 159 -11.68 -5.88 20.18
N LYS A 160 -12.74 -5.38 20.85
CA LYS A 160 -13.19 -5.90 22.15
C LYS A 160 -13.66 -7.36 22.03
#